data_AF-A0A183M915-F1
#
_entry.id   AF-A0A183M915-F1
#
_cell.length_a   1.000
_cell.length_b   1.000
_cell.length_c   1.000
_cell.angle_alpha   90.00
_cell.angle_beta   90.00
_cell.angle_gamma   90.00
#
_symmetry.space_group_name_H-M   'P 1'
#
loop_
_entity.id
_entity.type
_entity.pdbx_description
1 polymer ?
#
loop_
_entity_poly.entity_id
_entity_poly.type
_entity_poly.pdbx_seq_one_letter_code
_entity_poly.pdbx_strand_id
1 'polypeptide(L)'
;MKAPRPNHPAQRTKLHQKKPFLKSLGRVKSFLINCLDSPSEDAISKTLIFLRQIQALKLIKSETSNFNASHSIKYHEKSHKVNRKSLREFSEAVKKDVNAIGVDSLDSSCIHLDSTDEDDDELTPLGVHLANFPLDPQCAKLLIFGALFGCLEPILAVASCLTFRDPFEVPLEKQQEADRCRIELSQNSLSDHWVFATVIQSYQGLNSQIERHQFCRRYFLNEHTIKVI
;
A
#
# COMPACT_ATOMS: atom_id res chain seq x y z
N MET A 1 -52.74 3.95 -37.18
CA MET A 1 -51.96 2.70 -37.31
C MET A 1 -50.49 3.07 -37.35
N LYS A 2 -49.74 2.78 -36.27
CA LYS A 2 -48.34 3.21 -36.08
C LYS A 2 -47.46 1.97 -36.28
N ALA A 3 -46.62 1.97 -37.32
CA ALA A 3 -45.78 0.83 -37.65
C ALA A 3 -44.70 0.60 -36.55
N PRO A 4 -44.35 -0.66 -36.23
CA PRO A 4 -43.32 -0.94 -35.23
C PRO A 4 -41.92 -0.73 -35.83
N ARG A 5 -41.00 -0.14 -35.04
CA ARG A 5 -39.60 0.05 -35.43
C ARG A 5 -38.85 -1.28 -35.44
N PRO A 6 -37.90 -1.50 -36.37
CA PRO A 6 -37.10 -2.73 -36.40
C PRO A 6 -36.05 -2.74 -35.28
N ASN A 7 -35.98 -3.85 -34.55
CA ASN A 7 -34.93 -4.15 -33.57
C ASN A 7 -33.62 -4.46 -34.30
N HIS A 8 -32.63 -3.57 -34.21
CA HIS A 8 -31.25 -3.88 -34.59
C HIS A 8 -30.55 -4.65 -33.45
N PRO A 9 -29.94 -5.81 -33.71
CA PRO A 9 -29.13 -6.50 -32.71
C PRO A 9 -27.86 -5.67 -32.47
N ALA A 10 -27.64 -5.27 -31.21
CA ALA A 10 -26.41 -4.64 -30.77
C ALA A 10 -25.23 -5.60 -31.03
N GLN A 11 -24.42 -5.27 -32.04
CA GLN A 11 -23.13 -5.92 -32.24
C GLN A 11 -22.26 -5.58 -31.04
N ARG A 12 -22.12 -6.56 -30.14
CA ARG A 12 -21.18 -6.52 -29.02
C ARG A 12 -19.78 -6.61 -29.63
N THR A 13 -19.21 -5.46 -30.02
CA THR A 13 -17.84 -5.34 -30.47
C THR A 13 -16.93 -5.93 -29.39
N LYS A 14 -16.28 -7.04 -29.71
CA LYS A 14 -15.26 -7.65 -28.86
C LYS A 14 -14.18 -6.59 -28.64
N LEU A 15 -14.10 -6.06 -27.43
CA LEU A 15 -12.99 -5.24 -26.99
C LEU A 15 -11.74 -6.12 -27.11
N HIS A 16 -10.96 -5.95 -28.18
CA HIS A 16 -9.65 -6.55 -28.26
C HIS A 16 -8.86 -6.00 -27.08
N GLN A 17 -8.67 -6.84 -26.05
CA GLN A 17 -7.70 -6.61 -24.99
C GLN A 17 -6.33 -6.53 -25.68
N LYS A 18 -5.92 -5.32 -26.04
CA LYS A 18 -4.54 -5.00 -26.40
C LYS A 18 -3.72 -5.50 -25.21
N LYS A 19 -2.96 -6.58 -25.37
CA LYS A 19 -2.03 -7.03 -24.33
C LYS A 19 -1.17 -5.81 -23.98
N PRO A 20 -1.07 -5.42 -22.70
CA PRO A 20 -0.29 -4.25 -22.33
C PRO A 20 1.14 -4.44 -22.82
N PHE A 21 1.63 -3.46 -23.57
CA PHE A 21 2.96 -3.44 -24.20
C PHE A 21 4.09 -3.79 -23.22
N LEU A 22 3.89 -3.52 -21.93
CA LEU A 22 4.83 -3.80 -20.85
C LEU A 22 5.11 -5.30 -20.62
N LYS A 23 4.20 -6.21 -20.99
CA LYS A 23 4.42 -7.67 -20.83
C LYS A 23 5.36 -8.27 -21.89
N SER A 24 5.74 -7.50 -22.92
CA SER A 24 6.63 -7.95 -23.99
C SER A 24 8.04 -7.37 -23.92
N LEU A 25 8.40 -6.66 -22.84
CA LEU A 25 9.72 -6.03 -22.68
C LEU A 25 10.85 -7.04 -22.37
N GLY A 26 10.53 -8.30 -22.08
CA GLY A 26 11.50 -9.31 -21.69
C GLY A 26 11.95 -9.19 -20.23
N ARG A 27 13.12 -9.74 -19.90
CA ARG A 27 13.69 -9.72 -18.54
C ARG A 27 13.96 -8.28 -18.09
N VAL A 28 13.57 -7.93 -16.86
CA VAL A 28 13.66 -6.55 -16.34
C VAL A 28 15.11 -6.06 -16.36
N LYS A 29 16.06 -6.87 -15.88
CA LYS A 29 17.48 -6.53 -15.85
C LYS A 29 18.03 -6.23 -17.26
N SER A 30 17.71 -7.09 -18.24
CA SER A 30 18.12 -6.90 -19.62
C SER A 30 17.52 -5.64 -20.25
N PHE A 31 16.25 -5.33 -19.94
CA PHE A 31 15.61 -4.12 -20.41
C PHE A 31 16.27 -2.86 -19.82
N LEU A 32 16.44 -2.81 -18.50
CA LEU A 32 16.96 -1.63 -17.80
C LEU A 32 18.42 -1.32 -18.13
N ILE A 33 19.25 -2.34 -18.34
CA ILE A 33 20.66 -2.15 -18.72
C ILE A 33 20.80 -1.51 -20.11
N ASN A 34 19.81 -1.70 -20.99
CA ASN A 34 19.81 -1.16 -22.34
C ASN A 34 19.16 0.24 -22.45
N CYS A 35 18.70 0.81 -21.33
CA CYS A 35 18.21 2.19 -21.29
C CYS A 35 19.35 3.20 -21.50
N LEU A 36 19.04 4.37 -22.08
CA LEU A 36 20.00 5.45 -22.33
C LEU A 36 20.80 5.83 -21.08
N ASP A 37 20.11 5.91 -19.95
CA ASP A 37 20.69 6.07 -18.62
C ASP A 37 20.33 4.84 -17.78
N SER A 38 21.17 3.79 -17.84
CA SER A 38 20.94 2.57 -17.07
C SER A 38 21.10 2.84 -15.56
N PRO A 39 20.16 2.38 -14.72
CA PRO A 39 20.37 2.36 -13.28
C PRO A 39 21.50 1.38 -12.88
N SER A 40 22.01 1.51 -11.65
CA SER A 40 23.01 0.57 -11.13
C SER A 40 22.39 -0.82 -10.93
N GLU A 41 23.21 -1.86 -11.14
CA GLU A 41 22.78 -3.25 -10.96
C GLU A 41 22.29 -3.54 -9.54
N ASP A 42 22.91 -2.92 -8.54
CA ASP A 42 22.51 -2.98 -7.13
C ASP A 42 21.10 -2.38 -6.93
N ALA A 43 20.78 -1.25 -7.55
CA ALA A 43 19.45 -0.64 -7.46
C ALA A 43 18.36 -1.53 -8.11
N ILE A 44 18.67 -2.13 -9.27
CA ILE A 44 17.78 -3.10 -9.93
C ILE A 44 17.54 -4.29 -8.98
N SER A 45 18.60 -4.86 -8.42
CA SER A 45 18.54 -6.03 -7.55
C SER A 45 17.72 -5.75 -6.28
N LYS A 46 17.97 -4.62 -5.61
CA LYS A 46 17.20 -4.17 -4.44
C LYS A 46 15.72 -3.98 -4.76
N THR A 47 15.40 -3.43 -5.93
CA THR A 47 14.01 -3.24 -6.36
C THR A 47 13.32 -4.59 -6.58
N LEU A 48 13.97 -5.54 -7.25
CA LEU A 48 13.41 -6.88 -7.45
C LEU A 48 13.20 -7.63 -6.12
N ILE A 49 14.16 -7.53 -5.19
CA ILE A 49 14.03 -8.08 -3.84
C ILE A 49 12.83 -7.46 -3.12
N PHE A 50 12.71 -6.13 -3.14
CA PHE A 50 11.59 -5.42 -2.54
C PHE A 50 10.24 -5.84 -3.15
N LEU A 51 10.15 -5.93 -4.48
CA LEU A 51 8.93 -6.38 -5.18
C LEU A 51 8.55 -7.82 -4.80
N ARG A 52 9.52 -8.70 -4.55
CA ARG A 52 9.28 -10.06 -4.00
C ARG A 52 8.80 -10.01 -2.55
N GLN A 53 9.40 -9.17 -1.71
CA GLN A 53 8.99 -9.00 -0.29
C GLN A 53 7.54 -8.51 -0.17
N ILE A 54 7.09 -7.62 -1.05
CA ILE A 54 5.68 -7.20 -1.10
C ILE A 54 4.80 -8.17 -1.89
N GLN A 55 5.33 -9.32 -2.34
CA GLN A 55 4.65 -10.37 -3.09
C GLN A 55 4.08 -9.91 -4.44
N ALA A 56 4.66 -8.86 -5.04
CA ALA A 56 4.33 -8.42 -6.39
C ALA A 56 4.96 -9.34 -7.45
N LEU A 57 6.14 -9.87 -7.17
CA LEU A 57 6.82 -10.89 -7.99
C LEU A 57 6.78 -12.25 -7.31
N LYS A 58 6.83 -13.31 -8.12
CA LYS A 58 6.89 -14.70 -7.65
C LYS A 58 8.14 -14.92 -6.79
N LEU A 59 7.98 -15.69 -5.71
CA LEU A 59 9.09 -16.01 -4.82
C LEU A 59 9.94 -17.12 -5.45
N ILE A 60 11.26 -16.95 -5.37
CA ILE A 60 12.20 -17.99 -5.78
C ILE A 60 12.11 -19.09 -4.73
N LYS A 61 11.68 -20.29 -5.13
CA LYS A 61 11.71 -21.45 -4.24
C LYS A 61 13.17 -21.86 -4.08
N SER A 62 13.72 -21.72 -2.87
CA SER A 62 14.93 -22.45 -2.53
C SER A 62 14.58 -23.94 -2.52
N GLU A 63 15.32 -24.75 -3.27
CA GLU A 63 15.32 -26.18 -3.03
C GLU A 63 15.77 -26.40 -1.58
N THR A 64 14.86 -26.96 -0.78
CA THR A 64 15.10 -27.27 0.63
C THR A 64 16.20 -28.34 0.72
N SER A 65 17.43 -27.92 1.02
CA SER A 65 18.38 -28.80 1.70
C SER A 65 18.08 -28.76 3.19
N ASN A 66 17.79 -29.94 3.74
CA ASN A 66 17.46 -30.17 5.13
C ASN A 66 18.51 -29.55 6.08
N PHE A 67 18.10 -28.60 6.92
CA PHE A 67 18.82 -28.31 8.16
C PHE A 67 17.82 -28.07 9.30
N ASN A 68 17.83 -29.01 10.25
CA ASN A 68 17.23 -28.87 11.57
C ASN A 68 18.00 -27.80 12.35
N ALA A 69 17.30 -26.80 12.90
CA ALA A 69 17.79 -26.09 14.08
C ALA A 69 16.64 -25.40 14.83
N SER A 70 16.32 -25.96 15.98
CA SER A 70 15.56 -25.34 17.05
C SER A 70 16.20 -24.02 17.48
N HIS A 71 15.49 -22.90 17.41
CA HIS A 71 15.74 -21.79 18.32
C HIS A 71 14.49 -20.95 18.57
N SER A 72 13.95 -21.07 19.78
CA SER A 72 12.87 -20.22 20.28
C SER A 72 13.40 -18.81 20.54
N ILE A 73 12.79 -17.79 19.92
CA ILE A 73 12.98 -16.38 20.29
C ILE A 73 11.79 -15.95 21.15
N LYS A 74 12.09 -15.57 22.39
CA LYS A 74 11.12 -15.00 23.35
C LYS A 74 10.81 -13.55 22.96
N TYR A 75 9.56 -13.25 22.66
CA TYR A 75 9.08 -11.87 22.57
C TYR A 75 8.85 -11.30 23.98
N HIS A 76 9.43 -10.13 24.24
CA HIS A 76 9.26 -9.41 25.49
C HIS A 76 8.07 -8.44 25.36
N GLU A 77 6.91 -8.84 25.86
CA GLU A 77 5.69 -8.02 25.88
C GLU A 77 5.78 -6.99 27.01
N LYS A 78 5.80 -5.68 26.69
CA LYS A 78 5.51 -4.61 27.66
C LYS A 78 4.11 -4.06 27.41
N SER A 79 3.34 -4.07 28.49
CA SER A 79 1.88 -3.99 28.53
C SER A 79 1.36 -2.55 28.44
N HIS A 80 0.51 -2.27 27.44
CA HIS A 80 -0.54 -1.26 27.53
C HIS A 80 -1.88 -1.90 27.16
N LYS A 81 -2.91 -1.69 28.00
CA LYS A 81 -4.23 -2.34 27.89
C LYS A 81 -5.05 -1.75 26.73
N VAL A 82 -4.92 -2.34 25.54
CA VAL A 82 -5.91 -2.26 24.47
C VAL A 82 -6.86 -3.46 24.57
N ASN A 83 -8.13 -3.30 24.20
CA ASN A 83 -9.18 -4.32 24.34
C ASN A 83 -8.80 -5.62 23.59
N ARG A 84 -8.30 -6.62 24.35
CA ARG A 84 -7.54 -7.78 23.87
C ARG A 84 -8.34 -8.84 23.11
N LYS A 85 -9.68 -8.77 23.10
CA LYS A 85 -10.51 -9.80 22.45
C LYS A 85 -10.56 -9.63 20.92
N SER A 86 -10.80 -8.42 20.44
CA SER A 86 -10.89 -8.12 19.00
C SER A 86 -9.55 -8.27 18.27
N LEU A 87 -8.43 -7.89 18.90
CA LEU A 87 -7.09 -8.05 18.30
C LEU A 87 -6.64 -9.52 18.18
N ARG A 88 -7.07 -10.39 19.10
CA ARG A 88 -6.80 -11.83 19.02
C ARG A 88 -7.65 -12.50 17.95
N GLU A 89 -8.95 -12.21 17.92
CA GLU A 89 -9.83 -12.71 16.85
C GLU A 89 -9.39 -12.21 15.47
N PHE A 90 -8.96 -10.95 15.37
CA PHE A 90 -8.40 -10.40 14.14
C PHE A 90 -7.06 -11.04 13.78
N SER A 91 -6.14 -11.21 14.74
CA SER A 91 -4.85 -11.89 14.50
C SER A 91 -5.06 -13.35 14.10
N GLU A 92 -6.05 -14.04 14.65
CA GLU A 92 -6.38 -15.43 14.33
C GLU A 92 -7.08 -15.55 12.98
N ALA A 93 -8.00 -14.64 12.63
CA ALA A 93 -8.63 -14.57 11.31
C ALA A 93 -7.58 -14.25 10.24
N VAL A 94 -6.72 -13.26 10.48
CA VAL A 94 -5.60 -12.93 9.59
C VAL A 94 -4.65 -14.11 9.47
N LYS A 95 -4.28 -14.82 10.54
CA LYS A 95 -3.43 -16.03 10.45
C LYS A 95 -4.09 -17.15 9.64
N LYS A 96 -5.40 -17.33 9.78
CA LYS A 96 -6.16 -18.34 9.04
C LYS A 96 -6.17 -18.04 7.53
N ASP A 97 -6.33 -16.77 7.16
CA ASP A 97 -6.35 -16.32 5.77
C ASP A 97 -4.94 -16.21 5.17
N VAL A 98 -3.94 -15.82 5.97
CA VAL A 98 -2.52 -15.75 5.60
C VAL A 98 -1.91 -17.15 5.42
N ASN A 99 -2.31 -18.13 6.23
CA ASN A 99 -1.91 -19.53 6.01
C ASN A 99 -2.56 -20.11 4.74
N ALA A 100 -3.76 -19.66 4.36
CA ALA A 100 -4.35 -20.02 3.07
C ALA A 100 -3.59 -19.40 1.87
N ILE A 101 -2.82 -18.33 2.10
CA ILE A 101 -1.95 -17.66 1.13
C ILE A 101 -0.52 -18.24 1.13
N GLY A 102 -0.18 -19.14 2.07
CA GLY A 102 1.13 -19.79 2.15
C GLY A 102 2.25 -18.83 2.56
N VAL A 103 2.01 -18.00 3.57
CA VAL A 103 3.03 -17.10 4.15
C VAL A 103 3.61 -17.71 5.42
N ASP A 104 4.26 -18.86 5.31
CA ASP A 104 5.05 -19.41 6.41
C ASP A 104 6.44 -18.73 6.41
N SER A 105 6.68 -17.91 7.43
CA SER A 105 8.00 -17.45 7.90
C SER A 105 8.95 -16.80 6.88
N LEU A 106 8.79 -15.49 6.66
CA LEU A 106 9.87 -14.64 6.14
C LEU A 106 10.92 -14.42 7.25
N ASP A 107 11.89 -15.31 7.36
CA ASP A 107 13.15 -14.99 8.03
C ASP A 107 13.98 -14.11 7.08
N SER A 108 14.37 -12.93 7.55
CA SER A 108 15.06 -11.89 6.80
C SER A 108 16.53 -12.22 6.47
N SER A 109 16.92 -13.50 6.42
CA SER A 109 18.33 -13.90 6.36
C SER A 109 18.75 -14.73 5.14
N CYS A 110 17.84 -15.22 4.29
CA CYS A 110 18.23 -16.10 3.18
C CYS A 110 17.45 -15.84 1.87
N ILE A 111 17.82 -14.79 1.13
CA ILE A 111 17.66 -14.81 -0.33
C ILE A 111 19.07 -14.98 -0.90
N HIS A 112 19.44 -16.23 -1.14
CA HIS A 112 20.69 -16.57 -1.79
C HIS A 112 20.62 -16.04 -3.23
N LEU A 113 21.42 -15.02 -3.54
CA LEU A 113 21.63 -14.53 -4.89
C LEU A 113 22.56 -15.52 -5.59
N ASP A 114 22.00 -16.61 -6.10
CA ASP A 114 22.62 -17.30 -7.23
C ASP A 114 21.67 -17.22 -8.41
N SER A 115 22.10 -16.49 -9.43
CA SER A 115 21.35 -16.21 -10.63
C SER A 115 21.42 -17.42 -11.56
N THR A 116 20.39 -18.25 -11.56
CA THR A 116 20.21 -19.33 -12.54
C THR A 116 18.89 -19.14 -13.29
N ASP A 117 18.98 -18.44 -14.41
CA ASP A 117 18.24 -18.53 -15.69
C ASP A 117 16.77 -18.96 -15.82
N GLU A 118 16.02 -19.17 -14.74
CA GLU A 118 14.58 -19.42 -14.80
C GLU A 118 13.80 -18.10 -14.65
N ASP A 119 12.53 -18.08 -15.08
CA ASP A 119 11.70 -16.88 -15.22
C ASP A 119 11.34 -16.20 -13.86
N ASP A 120 12.32 -15.60 -13.21
CA ASP A 120 12.26 -15.12 -11.81
C ASP A 120 11.50 -13.81 -11.60
N ASP A 121 11.15 -13.10 -12.67
CA ASP A 121 10.50 -11.78 -12.64
C ASP A 121 9.01 -11.86 -13.05
N GLU A 122 8.38 -13.03 -12.87
CA GLU A 122 6.94 -13.22 -13.12
C GLU A 122 6.08 -12.45 -12.09
N LEU A 123 5.15 -11.62 -12.58
CA LEU A 123 4.17 -10.92 -11.73
C LEU A 123 3.17 -11.91 -11.13
N THR A 124 2.92 -11.79 -9.82
CA THR A 124 1.81 -12.48 -9.16
C THR A 124 0.47 -11.82 -9.52
N PRO A 125 -0.69 -12.45 -9.24
CA PRO A 125 -1.98 -11.79 -9.38
C PRO A 125 -2.06 -10.47 -8.58
N LEU A 126 -1.47 -10.44 -7.38
CA LEU A 126 -1.34 -9.21 -6.59
C LEU A 126 -0.49 -8.18 -7.34
N GLY A 127 0.69 -8.56 -7.85
CA GLY A 127 1.55 -7.68 -8.63
C GLY A 127 0.89 -7.10 -9.87
N VAL A 128 0.06 -7.88 -10.56
CA VAL A 128 -0.77 -7.38 -11.68
C VAL A 128 -1.75 -6.31 -11.20
N HIS A 129 -2.40 -6.50 -10.05
CA HIS A 129 -3.26 -5.48 -9.48
C HIS A 129 -2.47 -4.23 -9.09
N LEU A 130 -1.34 -4.37 -8.40
CA LEU A 130 -0.49 -3.25 -7.99
C LEU A 130 -0.01 -2.41 -9.19
N ALA A 131 0.39 -3.06 -10.28
CA ALA A 131 0.85 -2.39 -11.49
C ALA A 131 -0.23 -1.57 -12.22
N ASN A 132 -1.52 -1.74 -11.88
CA ASN A 132 -2.61 -0.95 -12.44
C ASN A 132 -2.95 0.30 -11.61
N PHE A 133 -2.38 0.47 -10.41
CA PHE A 133 -2.57 1.68 -9.62
C PHE A 133 -1.59 2.77 -10.05
N PRO A 134 -2.01 4.05 -10.09
CA PRO A 134 -1.10 5.18 -10.30
C PRO A 134 -0.39 5.58 -9.00
N LEU A 135 0.06 4.59 -8.22
CA LEU A 135 0.65 4.76 -6.89
C LEU A 135 1.86 3.85 -6.74
N ASP A 136 2.70 4.15 -5.75
CA ASP A 136 3.75 3.22 -5.35
C ASP A 136 3.17 1.87 -4.92
N PRO A 137 3.84 0.74 -5.21
CA PRO A 137 3.32 -0.59 -4.93
C PRO A 137 2.94 -0.83 -3.45
N GLN A 138 3.64 -0.19 -2.50
CA GLN A 138 3.30 -0.25 -1.08
C GLN A 138 1.96 0.42 -0.77
N CYS A 139 1.73 1.62 -1.30
CA CYS A 139 0.49 2.36 -1.11
C CYS A 139 -0.67 1.67 -1.82
N ALA A 140 -0.45 1.13 -3.03
CA ALA A 140 -1.45 0.31 -3.72
C ALA A 140 -1.80 -0.95 -2.91
N LYS A 141 -0.82 -1.64 -2.33
CA LYS A 141 -1.05 -2.82 -1.47
C LYS A 141 -1.82 -2.43 -0.20
N LEU A 142 -1.50 -1.28 0.39
CA LEU A 142 -2.22 -0.72 1.53
C LEU A 142 -3.71 -0.50 1.19
N LEU A 143 -4.03 0.09 0.04
CA LEU A 143 -5.43 0.30 -0.39
C LEU A 143 -6.17 -1.03 -0.61
N ILE A 144 -5.53 -2.02 -1.23
CA ILE A 144 -6.13 -3.35 -1.42
C ILE A 144 -6.48 -3.98 -0.06
N PHE A 145 -5.57 -3.90 0.92
CA PHE A 145 -5.85 -4.40 2.28
C PHE A 145 -6.89 -3.56 3.02
N GLY A 146 -6.92 -2.24 2.84
CA GLY A 146 -7.98 -1.38 3.38
C GLY A 146 -9.36 -1.80 2.87
N ALA A 147 -9.48 -2.12 1.59
CA ALA A 147 -10.70 -2.64 1.00
C ALA A 147 -11.08 -4.02 1.56
N LEU A 148 -10.12 -4.94 1.67
CA LEU A 148 -10.35 -6.29 2.19
C LEU A 148 -10.77 -6.31 3.67
N PHE A 149 -10.19 -5.42 4.50
CA PHE A 149 -10.51 -5.32 5.92
C PHE A 149 -11.68 -4.38 6.23
N GLY A 150 -12.31 -3.78 5.21
CA GLY A 150 -13.47 -2.89 5.38
C GLY A 150 -13.13 -1.54 6.03
N CYS A 151 -11.88 -1.09 5.96
CA CYS A 151 -11.39 0.18 6.51
C CYS A 151 -10.81 1.09 5.41
N LEU A 152 -11.43 1.08 4.23
CA LEU A 152 -10.91 1.79 3.06
C LEU A 152 -10.86 3.31 3.26
N GLU A 153 -11.85 3.90 3.93
CA GLU A 153 -11.95 5.36 4.15
C GLU A 153 -10.71 5.95 4.87
N PRO A 154 -10.34 5.50 6.09
CA PRO A 154 -9.14 6.03 6.75
C PRO A 154 -7.85 5.67 6.01
N ILE A 155 -7.81 4.52 5.34
CA ILE A 155 -6.65 4.06 4.58
C ILE A 155 -6.44 4.90 3.31
N LEU A 156 -7.51 5.34 2.65
CA LEU A 156 -7.46 6.30 1.54
C LEU A 156 -6.88 7.63 2.01
N ALA A 157 -7.35 8.17 3.14
CA ALA A 157 -6.82 9.41 3.71
C ALA A 157 -5.30 9.30 3.97
N VAL A 158 -4.85 8.20 4.56
CA VAL A 158 -3.42 7.94 4.79
C VAL A 158 -2.66 7.84 3.47
N ALA A 159 -3.12 7.02 2.52
CA ALA A 159 -2.45 6.81 1.25
C ALA A 159 -2.33 8.12 0.42
N SER A 160 -3.38 8.95 0.41
CA SER A 160 -3.36 10.25 -0.27
C SER A 160 -2.32 11.19 0.34
N CYS A 161 -2.26 11.32 1.68
CA CYS A 161 -1.26 12.15 2.34
C CYS A 161 0.17 11.67 2.09
N LEU A 162 0.40 10.35 2.03
CA LEU A 162 1.73 9.78 1.79
C LEU A 162 2.21 9.93 0.34
N THR A 163 1.30 9.90 -0.64
CA THR A 163 1.65 9.90 -2.07
C THR A 163 1.58 11.27 -2.73
N PHE A 164 0.79 12.19 -2.18
CA PHE A 164 0.65 13.55 -2.72
C PHE A 164 1.49 14.57 -1.96
N ARG A 165 1.04 14.98 -0.77
CA ARG A 165 1.69 16.01 0.03
C ARG A 165 1.22 15.95 1.48
N ASP A 166 2.14 16.23 2.41
CA ASP A 166 1.80 16.44 3.83
C ASP A 166 0.88 17.68 3.98
N PRO A 167 -0.31 17.54 4.58
CA PRO A 167 -1.23 18.66 4.76
C PRO A 167 -0.78 19.68 5.82
N PHE A 168 0.22 19.39 6.65
CA PHE A 168 0.68 20.30 7.69
C PHE A 168 1.68 21.34 7.16
N GLU A 169 1.40 22.62 7.41
CA GLU A 169 2.29 23.75 7.13
C GLU A 169 2.58 24.52 8.42
N VAL A 170 3.70 24.17 9.04
CA VAL A 170 4.09 24.65 10.37
C VAL A 170 5.15 25.75 10.25
N PRO A 171 4.87 26.98 10.72
CA PRO A 171 5.88 28.03 10.85
C PRO A 171 6.99 27.62 11.84
N LEU A 172 8.22 28.03 11.59
CA LEU A 172 9.40 27.66 12.41
C LEU A 172 9.22 28.06 13.88
N GLU A 173 8.57 29.19 14.15
CA GLU A 173 8.37 29.72 15.50
C GLU A 173 7.30 28.95 16.29
N LYS A 174 6.49 28.13 15.62
CA LYS A 174 5.32 27.45 16.19
C LYS A 174 5.41 25.93 16.20
N GLN A 175 6.60 25.36 16.00
CA GLN A 175 6.82 23.91 16.00
C GLN A 175 6.26 23.22 17.24
N GLN A 176 6.56 23.75 18.45
CA GLN A 176 6.08 23.16 19.70
C GLN A 176 4.54 23.18 19.83
N GLU A 177 3.89 24.20 19.29
CA GLU A 177 2.43 24.29 19.29
C GLU A 177 1.82 23.29 18.30
N ALA A 178 2.42 23.16 17.11
CA ALA A 178 2.00 22.20 16.10
C ALA A 178 2.19 20.75 16.57
N ASP A 179 3.26 20.44 17.30
CA ASP A 179 3.49 19.11 17.86
C ASP A 179 2.39 18.74 18.86
N ARG A 180 1.97 19.68 19.72
CA ARG A 180 0.83 19.47 20.63
C ARG A 180 -0.46 19.24 19.86
N CYS A 181 -0.67 19.98 18.78
CA CYS A 181 -1.84 19.81 17.91
C CYS A 181 -1.85 18.44 17.22
N ARG A 182 -0.69 17.93 16.76
CA ARG A 182 -0.57 16.59 16.19
C ARG A 182 -0.82 15.50 17.24
N ILE A 183 -0.33 15.67 18.47
CA ILE A 183 -0.62 14.74 19.58
C ILE A 183 -2.12 14.71 19.87
N GLU A 184 -2.78 15.87 19.90
CA GLU A 184 -4.24 15.97 20.08
C GLU A 184 -4.99 15.21 18.96
N LEU A 185 -4.62 15.45 17.70
CA LEU A 185 -5.21 14.77 16.53
C LEU A 185 -4.89 13.27 16.46
N SER A 186 -3.83 12.81 17.12
CA SER A 186 -3.49 11.39 17.17
C SER A 186 -4.50 10.57 17.97
N GLN A 187 -5.31 11.20 18.83
CA GLN A 187 -6.32 10.55 19.67
C GLN A 187 -5.77 9.34 20.47
N ASN A 188 -4.54 9.46 20.98
CA ASN A 188 -3.83 8.40 21.71
C ASN A 188 -3.60 7.09 20.90
N SER A 189 -3.67 7.15 19.57
CA SER A 189 -3.39 6.01 18.68
C SER A 189 -1.92 5.57 18.67
N LEU A 190 -1.00 6.46 19.10
CA LEU A 190 0.45 6.30 18.97
C LEU A 190 0.92 6.12 17.52
N SER A 191 0.12 6.58 16.54
CA SER A 191 0.42 6.46 15.11
C SER A 191 0.36 7.82 14.43
N ASP A 192 1.46 8.21 13.79
CA ASP A 192 1.53 9.45 13.01
C ASP A 192 0.60 9.39 11.78
N HIS A 193 0.43 8.21 11.17
CA HIS A 193 -0.49 8.04 10.05
C HIS A 193 -1.95 8.21 10.46
N TRP A 194 -2.32 7.80 11.68
CA TRP A 194 -3.69 7.96 12.17
C TRP A 194 -4.12 9.44 12.20
N VAL A 195 -3.18 10.35 12.43
CA VAL A 195 -3.42 11.80 12.39
C VAL A 195 -4.00 12.21 11.04
N PHE A 196 -3.54 11.65 9.92
CA PHE A 196 -4.09 11.96 8.58
C PHE A 196 -5.55 11.55 8.45
N ALA A 197 -5.89 10.35 8.90
CA ALA A 197 -7.28 9.88 8.90
C ALA A 197 -8.17 10.79 9.77
N THR A 198 -7.71 11.14 10.98
CA THR A 198 -8.43 12.06 11.87
C THR A 198 -8.64 13.43 11.22
N VAL A 199 -7.61 13.99 10.59
CA VAL A 199 -7.66 15.32 9.94
C VAL A 199 -8.69 15.32 8.82
N ILE A 200 -8.62 14.36 7.90
CA ILE A 200 -9.54 14.30 6.76
C ILE A 200 -10.97 14.06 7.23
N GLN A 201 -11.18 13.10 8.14
CA GLN A 201 -12.50 12.83 8.71
C GLN A 201 -13.08 14.06 9.42
N SER A 202 -12.27 14.74 10.24
CA SER A 202 -12.70 15.94 10.96
C SER A 202 -13.06 17.07 9.99
N TYR A 203 -12.21 17.32 8.98
CA TYR A 203 -12.45 18.35 7.97
C TYR A 203 -13.73 18.11 7.16
N GLN A 204 -13.96 16.87 6.74
CA GLN A 204 -15.16 16.47 5.99
C GLN A 204 -16.44 16.59 6.83
N GLY A 205 -16.36 16.36 8.14
CA GLY A 205 -17.49 16.51 9.07
C GLY A 205 -17.91 17.95 9.36
N LEU A 206 -17.14 18.96 8.93
CA LEU A 206 -17.47 20.37 9.11
C LEU A 206 -18.45 20.86 8.04
N ASN A 207 -19.45 21.63 8.46
CA ASN A 207 -20.60 22.00 7.62
C ASN A 207 -20.38 23.32 6.87
N SER A 208 -19.60 24.24 7.45
CA SER A 208 -19.36 25.55 6.84
C SER A 208 -17.90 25.74 6.41
N GLN A 209 -17.70 26.60 5.40
CA GLN A 209 -16.36 27.00 4.98
C GLN A 209 -15.61 27.77 6.07
N ILE A 210 -16.35 28.51 6.92
CA ILE A 210 -15.76 29.26 8.04
C ILE A 210 -15.17 28.29 9.07
N GLU A 211 -15.91 27.24 9.44
CA GLU A 211 -15.43 26.18 10.34
C GLU A 211 -14.21 25.47 9.76
N ARG A 212 -14.25 25.10 8.49
CA ARG A 212 -13.11 24.45 7.79
C ARG A 212 -11.86 25.32 7.81
N HIS A 213 -12.01 26.60 7.50
CA HIS A 213 -10.91 27.54 7.53
C HIS A 213 -10.34 27.72 8.95
N GLN A 214 -11.20 27.82 9.96
CA GLN A 214 -10.79 27.90 11.37
C GLN A 214 -10.08 26.63 11.83
N PHE A 215 -10.59 25.45 11.47
CA PHE A 215 -9.97 24.17 11.74
C PHE A 215 -8.58 24.08 11.13
N CYS A 216 -8.43 24.43 9.85
CA CYS A 216 -7.13 24.44 9.19
C CYS A 216 -6.15 25.39 9.88
N ARG A 217 -6.59 26.60 10.24
CA ARG A 217 -5.75 27.55 10.98
C ARG A 217 -5.35 27.06 12.37
N ARG A 218 -6.25 26.38 13.09
CA ARG A 218 -6.01 25.86 14.44
C ARG A 218 -4.96 24.76 14.46
N TYR A 219 -4.98 23.88 13.46
CA TYR A 219 -4.12 22.70 13.38
C TYR A 219 -2.94 22.83 12.40
N PHE A 220 -2.64 24.05 11.94
CA PHE A 220 -1.53 24.32 11.00
C PHE A 220 -1.65 23.51 9.70
N LEU A 221 -2.84 23.47 9.12
CA LEU A 221 -3.13 22.70 7.90
C LEU A 221 -3.26 23.63 6.69
N ASN A 222 -2.75 23.15 5.56
CA ASN A 222 -2.99 23.76 4.26
C ASN A 222 -4.36 23.32 3.72
N GLU A 223 -5.29 24.26 3.65
CA GLU A 223 -6.67 24.00 3.21
C GLU A 223 -6.75 23.56 1.74
N HIS A 224 -5.86 24.06 0.88
CA HIS A 224 -5.83 23.64 -0.52
C HIS A 224 -5.38 22.19 -0.65
N THR A 225 -4.33 21.79 0.05
CA THR A 225 -3.84 20.41 0.10
C THR A 225 -4.93 19.45 0.56
N ILE A 226 -5.65 19.78 1.65
CA ILE A 226 -6.76 18.94 2.15
C ILE A 226 -7.92 18.83 1.16
N LYS A 227 -8.19 19.86 0.36
CA LYS A 227 -9.24 19.80 -0.69
C LYS A 227 -8.84 18.94 -1.89
N VAL A 228 -7.54 18.77 -2.13
CA VAL A 228 -7.01 17.94 -3.22
C VAL A 228 -6.93 16.47 -2.81
N ILE A 229 -6.60 16.21 -1.54
CA ILE A 229 -6.62 14.89 -0.90
C ILE A 229 -8.04 14.32 -0.84
#